data_AF-A0A971RSY3-F1
#
_entry.id   AF-A0A971RSY3-F1
#
_cell.length_a   1.000
_cell.length_b   1.000
_cell.length_c   1.000
_cell.angle_alpha   90.00
_cell.angle_beta   90.00
_cell.angle_gamma   90.00
#
_symmetry.space_group_name_H-M   'P 1'
#
loop_
_entity.id
_entity.type
_entity.pdbx_description
1 polymer ?
#
loop_
_entity_poly.entity_id
_entity_poly.type
_entity_poly.pdbx_seq_one_letter_code
_entity_poly.pdbx_strand_id
1 'polypeptide(L)'
;MTYTLPDGQSFKLDKVLRVSKIRDEDVNKELVQYSTLYFNITLADSKSIVVSIKYLYSDWAEQKKKLTQIREDVLKALQDSGLEVDSD
;
A
#
# COMPACT_ATOMS: atom_id res chain seq x y z
N MET A 1 13.48 3.69 -12.03
CA MET A 1 13.61 2.30 -11.50
C MET A 1 12.24 1.64 -11.43
N THR A 2 12.18 0.32 -11.61
CA THR A 2 10.96 -0.48 -11.41
C THR A 2 11.03 -1.15 -10.05
N TYR A 3 10.03 -0.95 -9.21
CA TYR A 3 9.89 -1.58 -7.90
C TYR A 3 8.81 -2.65 -7.99
N THR A 4 9.09 -3.81 -7.39
CA THR A 4 8.16 -4.94 -7.37
C THR A 4 7.66 -5.15 -5.95
N LEU A 5 6.36 -5.01 -5.76
CA LEU A 5 5.66 -5.28 -4.50
C LEU A 5 5.73 -6.77 -4.17
N PRO A 6 5.63 -7.12 -2.87
CA PRO A 6 5.57 -8.51 -2.44
C PRO A 6 4.34 -9.26 -2.99
N ASP A 7 3.31 -8.55 -3.43
CA ASP A 7 2.13 -9.10 -4.12
C ASP A 7 2.41 -9.47 -5.59
N GLY A 8 3.63 -9.21 -6.09
CA GLY A 8 4.04 -9.46 -7.47
C GLY A 8 3.75 -8.29 -8.42
N GLN A 9 3.07 -7.24 -7.96
CA GLN A 9 2.82 -6.04 -8.76
C GLN A 9 4.07 -5.18 -8.91
N SER A 10 4.47 -4.89 -10.14
CA SER A 10 5.63 -4.05 -10.43
C SER A 10 5.23 -2.69 -11.01
N PHE A 11 5.86 -1.61 -10.55
CA PHE A 11 5.61 -0.26 -11.04
C PHE A 11 6.86 0.59 -11.11
N LYS A 12 6.83 1.64 -11.93
CA LYS A 12 7.95 2.59 -12.04
C LYS A 12 7.86 3.60 -10.89
N LEU A 13 8.89 3.63 -10.04
CA LEU A 13 9.00 4.59 -8.92
C LEU A 13 8.89 6.03 -9.41
N ASP A 14 9.54 6.34 -10.54
CA ASP A 14 9.51 7.63 -11.24
C ASP A 14 8.11 8.13 -11.61
N LYS A 15 7.16 7.21 -11.77
CA LYS A 15 5.77 7.57 -12.06
C LYS A 15 4.94 7.74 -10.80
N VAL A 16 5.44 7.52 -9.59
CA VAL A 16 4.64 7.66 -8.37
C VAL A 16 4.43 9.14 -8.06
N LEU A 17 3.17 9.55 -7.98
CA LEU A 17 2.77 10.90 -7.58
C LEU A 17 2.44 10.99 -6.10
N ARG A 18 1.75 9.98 -5.57
CA ARG A 18 1.21 10.02 -4.21
C ARG A 18 1.08 8.63 -3.63
N VAL A 19 1.40 8.51 -2.35
CA VAL A 19 1.13 7.30 -1.56
C VAL A 19 0.10 7.65 -0.49
N SER A 20 -1.09 7.09 -0.61
CA SER A 20 -2.16 7.31 0.37
C SER A 20 -1.82 6.70 1.72
N LYS A 21 -2.42 7.23 2.78
CA LYS A 21 -2.44 6.57 4.09
C LYS A 21 -3.13 5.21 4.02
N ILE A 22 -2.75 4.34 4.97
CA ILE A 22 -3.39 3.04 5.16
C ILE A 22 -4.84 3.27 5.58
N ARG A 23 -5.75 2.67 4.84
CA ARG A 23 -7.18 2.60 5.13
C ARG A 23 -7.53 1.20 5.60
N ASP A 24 -8.51 1.18 6.47
CA ASP A 24 -9.12 -0.02 7.04
C ASP A 24 -10.52 -0.10 6.45
N GLU A 25 -10.78 -1.14 5.66
CA GLU A 25 -12.11 -1.46 5.16
C GLU A 25 -12.54 -2.76 5.81
N ASP A 26 -13.36 -2.59 6.84
CA ASP A 26 -14.12 -3.67 7.45
C ASP A 26 -15.19 -4.10 6.44
N VAL A 27 -14.99 -5.28 5.84
CA VAL A 27 -15.94 -5.81 4.86
C VAL A 27 -17.20 -6.22 5.64
N ASN A 28 -18.35 -5.71 5.19
CA ASN A 28 -19.67 -5.97 5.77
C ASN A 28 -19.82 -7.43 6.26
N LYS A 29 -20.29 -7.55 7.51
CA LYS A 29 -20.38 -8.77 8.36
C LYS A 29 -21.11 -9.98 7.75
N GLU A 30 -21.63 -9.89 6.54
CA GLU A 30 -22.57 -10.87 6.01
C GLU A 30 -21.91 -12.01 5.24
N LEU A 31 -20.67 -11.88 4.74
CA LEU A 31 -20.14 -12.89 3.80
C LEU A 31 -18.67 -13.32 4.00
N VAL A 32 -17.81 -12.59 4.73
CA VAL A 32 -16.40 -12.97 4.88
C VAL A 32 -15.85 -12.56 6.26
N GLN A 33 -15.26 -13.48 7.02
CA GLN A 33 -14.66 -13.24 8.35
C GLN A 33 -13.36 -12.38 8.34
N TYR A 34 -12.95 -11.88 7.18
CA TYR A 34 -11.68 -11.17 7.01
C TYR A 34 -11.94 -9.72 6.62
N SER A 35 -11.34 -8.81 7.38
CA SER A 35 -11.30 -7.38 7.07
C SER A 35 -10.05 -7.08 6.24
N THR A 36 -10.01 -5.93 5.56
CA THR A 36 -8.93 -5.60 4.62
C THR A 36 -8.28 -4.28 4.98
N LEU A 37 -6.97 -4.30 5.21
CA LEU A 37 -6.15 -3.10 5.27
C LEU A 37 -5.57 -2.84 3.89
N TYR A 38 -5.61 -1.60 3.41
CA TYR A 38 -5.04 -1.26 2.11
C TYR A 38 -4.50 0.17 2.06
N PHE A 39 -3.57 0.42 1.16
CA PHE A 39 -3.18 1.77 0.77
C PHE A 39 -3.07 1.85 -0.76
N ASN A 40 -3.19 3.07 -1.28
CA ASN A 40 -3.17 3.32 -2.72
C ASN A 40 -1.91 4.09 -3.11
N ILE A 41 -1.25 3.62 -4.16
CA ILE A 41 -0.13 4.32 -4.80
C ILE A 41 -0.66 4.89 -6.11
N THR A 42 -0.81 6.19 -6.18
CA THR A 42 -1.24 6.90 -7.39
C THR A 42 -0.03 7.19 -8.27
N LEU A 43 -0.10 6.76 -9.52
CA LEU A 43 0.89 7.02 -10.55
C LEU A 43 0.46 8.17 -11.47
N ALA A 44 1.42 8.84 -12.10
CA ALA A 44 1.24 9.95 -13.04
C ALA A 44 0.40 9.59 -14.26
N ASP A 45 0.30 8.29 -14.58
CA ASP A 45 -0.49 7.75 -15.68
C ASP A 45 -1.99 7.61 -15.36
N SER A 46 -2.47 8.23 -14.26
CA SER A 46 -3.79 7.97 -13.66
C SER A 46 -4.02 6.51 -13.26
N LYS A 47 -2.95 5.73 -13.14
CA LYS A 47 -2.99 4.36 -12.63
C LYS A 47 -2.83 4.39 -11.12
N SER A 48 -3.72 3.72 -10.41
CA SER A 48 -3.61 3.53 -8.97
C SER A 48 -3.34 2.06 -8.68
N ILE A 49 -2.31 1.81 -7.90
CA ILE A 49 -1.96 0.48 -7.40
C ILE A 49 -2.50 0.35 -5.99
N VAL A 50 -3.38 -0.63 -5.79
CA VAL A 50 -3.96 -0.95 -4.49
C VAL A 50 -3.11 -2.04 -3.86
N VAL A 51 -2.42 -1.70 -2.78
CA VAL A 51 -1.71 -2.68 -1.95
C VAL A 51 -2.62 -3.02 -0.79
N SER A 52 -3.07 -4.27 -0.71
CA SER A 52 -4.03 -4.72 0.30
C SER A 52 -3.58 -5.98 1.01
N ILE A 53 -3.96 -6.13 2.28
CA ILE A 53 -3.73 -7.31 3.09
C ILE A 53 -5.00 -7.66 3.85
N LYS A 54 -5.40 -8.93 3.75
CA LYS A 54 -6.53 -9.47 4.50
C LYS A 54 -6.06 -9.84 5.90
N TYR A 55 -6.88 -9.55 6.90
CA TYR A 55 -6.58 -9.86 8.29
C TYR A 55 -7.80 -10.42 9.02
N LEU A 56 -7.53 -11.27 10.01
CA LEU A 56 -8.47 -11.58 11.08
C LEU A 56 -8.26 -10.58 12.20
N TYR A 57 -9.30 -10.28 12.98
CA TYR A 57 -9.21 -9.36 14.11
C TYR A 57 -8.04 -9.71 15.07
N SER A 58 -7.80 -11.01 15.29
CA SER A 58 -6.69 -11.51 16.12
C SER A 58 -5.30 -11.13 15.60
N ASP A 59 -5.14 -11.00 14.28
CA ASP A 59 -3.86 -10.73 13.61
C ASP A 59 -3.75 -9.28 13.09
N TRP A 60 -4.75 -8.43 13.37
CA TRP A 60 -4.81 -7.06 12.84
C TRP A 60 -3.54 -6.26 13.12
N ALA A 61 -3.01 -6.34 14.35
CA ALA A 61 -1.82 -5.59 14.74
C ALA A 61 -0.59 -6.00 13.91
N GLU A 62 -0.42 -7.30 13.65
CA GLU A 62 0.67 -7.83 12.84
C GLU A 62 0.51 -7.44 11.37
N GLN A 63 -0.70 -7.57 10.81
CA GLN A 63 -0.96 -7.25 9.42
C GLN A 63 -0.86 -5.74 9.15
N LYS A 64 -1.31 -4.92 10.09
CA LYS A 64 -1.10 -3.46 10.04
C LYS A 64 0.38 -3.11 10.08
N LYS A 65 1.15 -3.74 10.96
CA LYS A 65 2.60 -3.52 11.02
C LYS A 65 3.29 -3.90 9.70
N LYS A 66 2.92 -5.05 9.12
CA LYS A 66 3.43 -5.47 7.80
C LYS A 66 3.10 -4.46 6.71
N LEU A 67 1.85 -4.01 6.64
CA LEU A 67 1.41 -3.05 5.62
C LEU A 67 2.09 -1.68 5.79
N THR A 68 2.26 -1.22 7.03
CA THR A 68 3.04 -0.02 7.35
C THR A 68 4.49 -0.17 6.90
N GLN A 69 5.12 -1.31 7.17
CA GLN A 69 6.49 -1.57 6.76
C GLN A 69 6.63 -1.52 5.23
N ILE A 70 5.69 -2.09 4.48
CA ILE A 70 5.67 -2.03 3.01
C ILE A 70 5.52 -0.58 2.54
N ARG A 71 4.62 0.20 3.15
CA ARG A 71 4.45 1.62 2.82
C ARG A 71 5.73 2.41 3.06
N GLU A 72 6.39 2.21 4.20
CA GLU A 72 7.66 2.85 4.53
C GLU A 72 8.77 2.45 3.58
N ASP A 73 8.86 1.18 3.19
CA ASP A 73 9.84 0.70 2.22
C ASP A 73 9.64 1.35 0.85
N VAL A 74 8.38 1.47 0.40
CA VAL A 74 8.02 2.19 -0.83
C VAL A 74 8.41 3.66 -0.74
N LEU A 75 8.08 4.35 0.35
CA LEU A 75 8.46 5.75 0.56
C LEU A 75 9.98 5.94 0.58
N LYS A 76 10.70 5.03 1.22
CA LYS A 76 12.16 5.05 1.26
C LYS A 76 12.77 4.82 -0.11
N ALA A 77 12.24 3.89 -0.90
CA ALA A 77 12.67 3.65 -2.28
C ALA A 77 12.41 4.86 -3.20
N LEU A 78 11.32 5.59 -2.95
CA LEU A 78 11.00 6.84 -3.66
C LEU A 78 11.97 7.96 -3.28
N GLN A 79 12.25 8.12 -1.98
CA GLN A 79 13.20 9.10 -1.48
C GLN A 79 14.63 8.82 -1.98
N ASP A 80 15.07 7.56 -1.98
CA ASP A 80 16.38 7.14 -2.51
C ASP A 80 16.48 7.42 -4.02
N SER A 81 15.36 7.30 -4.74
CA SER A 81 15.26 7.67 -6.15
C SER A 81 15.21 9.19 -6.41
N GLY A 82 15.22 10.03 -5.37
CA GLY A 82 15.18 11.49 -5.47
C GLY A 82 13.79 12.06 -5.81
N LEU A 83 12.72 11.29 -5.58
CA LEU A 83 11.34 11.70 -5.84
C LEU A 83 10.70 12.18 -4.54
N GLU A 84 10.37 13.46 -4.45
CA GLU A 84 9.55 14.01 -3.38
C GLU A 84 8.08 13.63 -3.62
N VAL A 85 7.55 12.75 -2.79
CA VAL A 85 6.19 12.22 -2.93
C VAL A 85 5.32 12.79 -1.83
N ASP A 86 4.23 13.44 -2.23
CA ASP A 86 3.29 14.07 -1.32
C ASP A 86 2.66 12.99 -0.41
N SER A 87 2.88 13.14 0.90
CA SER A 87 2.43 12.23 1.93
C SER A 87 1.30 12.89 2.73
N ASP A 88 0.06 12.67 2.29
CA ASP A 88 -1.16 13.16 2.95
C ASP A 88 -1.67 12.24 4.08
#